data_AF-A0A941WCZ0-F1
#
_entry.id   AF-A0A941WCZ0-F1
#
_cell.length_a   1.000
_cell.length_b   1.000
_cell.length_c   1.000
_cell.angle_alpha   90.00
_cell.angle_beta   90.00
_cell.angle_gamma   90.00
#
_symmetry.space_group_name_H-M   'P 1'
#
loop_
_entity.id
_entity.type
_entity.pdbx_description
1 polymer ?
#
loop_
_entity_poly.entity_id
_entity_poly.type
_entity_poly.pdbx_seq_one_letter_code
_entity_poly.pdbx_strand_id
1 'polypeptide(L)'
;MELFQIMEEGERERIRYGGNPYRALFRGGAGLTAYCCSLPLFTEKKTLLSRRWREKDGRAVCSGCDAAVSETPAGVRLENACGAAEISLEEGVSLFPSVNGVTVLKRGDQLRFSVRTKEAAEVSANGACVAWMRERFVPFLTVSGLFGRSPDGYVPLSLTETAAPDGSVLIETRCADADEILCEINLYAPKLMLDTTVCSRYPDRNNAFGGTAFCGRTEALGEQRLYLRFSAAAFEDLKGYLVEEAWLYLPVFYGAGALAARRLNGPWCSFDTTWNHRPEEGAALPPPAWRGKFLAFNVGALIRDQLRIRDAQDFGLAIIPAAETGFCVLATGDNYCRPPLLKIRLAEN
;
A
#
# COMPACT_ATOMS: atom_id res chain seq x y z
N MET A 1 -1.35 13.81 7.45
CA MET A 1 -1.60 12.68 6.52
C MET A 1 -1.28 13.13 5.12
N GLU A 2 -0.83 12.23 4.24
CA GLU A 2 -0.50 12.51 2.84
C GLU A 2 -1.70 13.05 2.07
N LEU A 3 -2.91 12.63 2.45
CA LEU A 3 -4.19 13.14 1.92
C LEU A 3 -4.23 14.67 1.84
N PHE A 4 -3.71 15.36 2.84
CA PHE A 4 -3.75 16.83 2.90
C PHE A 4 -2.93 17.50 1.79
N GLN A 5 -1.96 16.80 1.19
CA GLN A 5 -1.12 17.32 0.11
C GLN A 5 -1.86 17.41 -1.23
N ILE A 6 -2.96 16.68 -1.40
CA ILE A 6 -3.78 16.70 -2.63
C ILE A 6 -5.12 17.43 -2.47
N MET A 7 -5.45 17.84 -1.24
CA MET A 7 -6.64 18.62 -0.93
C MET A 7 -6.40 20.11 -1.14
N GLU A 8 -7.46 20.82 -1.52
CA GLU A 8 -7.46 22.27 -1.68
C GLU A 8 -7.45 22.97 -0.31
N GLU A 9 -7.02 24.23 -0.30
CA GLU A 9 -6.95 25.03 0.92
C GLU A 9 -8.35 25.25 1.52
N GLY A 10 -8.47 25.13 2.85
CA GLY A 10 -9.77 25.21 3.55
C GLY A 10 -10.62 23.93 3.56
N GLU A 11 -10.33 22.93 2.71
CA GLU A 11 -11.04 21.64 2.74
C GLU A 11 -10.62 20.77 3.93
N ARG A 12 -9.35 20.92 4.35
CA ARG A 12 -8.71 20.09 5.39
C ARG A 12 -9.43 20.16 6.74
N GLU A 13 -9.94 21.33 7.10
CA GLU A 13 -10.62 21.56 8.39
C GLU A 13 -12.03 20.96 8.44
N ARG A 14 -12.55 20.52 7.29
CA ARG A 14 -13.93 20.04 7.14
C ARG A 14 -14.03 18.52 6.99
N ILE A 15 -12.93 17.80 7.14
CA ILE A 15 -12.91 16.33 7.04
C ILE A 15 -13.71 15.71 8.18
N ARG A 16 -14.72 14.93 7.81
CA ARG A 16 -15.55 14.15 8.73
C ARG A 16 -15.81 12.76 8.15
N TYR A 17 -16.10 11.81 9.03
CA TYR A 17 -16.49 10.47 8.61
C TYR A 17 -17.85 10.51 7.90
N GLY A 18 -17.87 10.06 6.64
CA GLY A 18 -19.05 10.11 5.78
C GLY A 18 -19.72 8.75 5.55
N GLY A 19 -19.51 7.77 6.44
CA GLY A 19 -20.02 6.40 6.28
C GLY A 19 -19.08 5.44 5.54
N ASN A 20 -18.08 5.97 4.83
CA ASN A 20 -17.03 5.19 4.17
C ASN A 20 -15.67 5.48 4.84
N PRO A 21 -14.99 4.48 5.43
CA PRO A 21 -13.76 4.70 6.17
C PRO A 21 -12.56 5.04 5.27
N TYR A 22 -12.63 4.80 3.96
CA TYR A 22 -11.54 5.08 3.01
C TYR A 22 -11.59 6.49 2.43
N ARG A 23 -12.63 7.28 2.76
CA ARG A 23 -12.96 8.48 1.99
C ARG A 23 -13.37 9.66 2.86
N ALA A 24 -12.81 10.81 2.54
CA ALA A 24 -13.34 12.11 2.96
C ALA A 24 -14.14 12.72 1.79
N LEU A 25 -15.35 13.20 2.08
CA LEU A 25 -16.18 13.91 1.11
C LEU A 25 -16.13 15.41 1.41
N PHE A 26 -15.97 16.20 0.36
CA PHE A 26 -16.05 17.65 0.40
C PHE A 26 -17.12 18.15 -0.55
N ARG A 27 -18.05 18.98 -0.05
CA ARG A 27 -19.07 19.65 -0.85
C ARG A 27 -18.72 21.14 -0.90
N GLY A 28 -18.42 21.64 -2.10
CA GLY A 28 -18.06 23.03 -2.36
C GLY A 28 -18.70 23.51 -3.66
N GLY A 29 -19.37 24.67 -3.62
CA GLY A 29 -20.17 25.14 -4.76
C GLY A 29 -21.28 24.14 -5.14
N ALA A 30 -21.41 23.86 -6.44
CA ALA A 30 -22.39 22.92 -7.02
C ALA A 30 -21.88 21.46 -7.13
N GLY A 31 -20.64 21.16 -6.69
CA GLY A 31 -20.00 19.86 -6.89
C GLY A 31 -19.67 19.11 -5.60
N LEU A 32 -19.35 17.84 -5.75
CA LEU A 32 -18.86 16.93 -4.71
C LEU A 32 -17.44 16.49 -5.08
N THR A 33 -16.51 16.52 -4.12
CA THR A 33 -15.17 15.96 -4.30
C THR A 33 -14.93 14.85 -3.29
N ALA A 34 -14.56 13.68 -3.79
CA ALA A 34 -14.18 12.52 -3.01
C ALA A 34 -12.65 12.40 -2.95
N TYR A 35 -12.12 12.42 -1.74
CA TYR A 35 -10.72 12.13 -1.45
C TYR A 35 -10.62 10.75 -0.82
N CYS A 36 -10.20 9.76 -1.60
CA CYS A 36 -10.05 8.38 -1.18
C CYS A 36 -8.58 8.04 -0.89
N CYS A 37 -8.38 7.07 -0.01
CA CYS A 37 -7.09 6.48 0.32
C CYS A 37 -7.18 4.97 0.17
N SER A 38 -6.08 4.32 -0.25
CA SER A 38 -6.05 2.87 -0.41
C SER A 38 -6.35 2.15 0.91
N LEU A 39 -5.90 2.72 2.03
CA LEU A 39 -6.18 2.20 3.37
C LEU A 39 -7.17 3.11 4.11
N PRO A 40 -7.86 2.63 5.16
CA PRO A 40 -8.80 3.45 5.91
C PRO A 40 -8.16 4.75 6.42
N LEU A 41 -8.92 5.84 6.35
CA LEU A 41 -8.58 7.16 6.89
C LEU A 41 -9.06 7.34 8.33
N PHE A 42 -10.05 6.55 8.76
CA PHE A 42 -10.72 6.69 10.05
C PHE A 42 -10.55 5.43 10.90
N THR A 43 -10.52 5.63 12.21
CA THR A 43 -10.57 4.56 13.21
C THR A 43 -11.95 3.92 13.28
N GLU A 44 -12.08 2.79 13.98
CA GLU A 44 -13.38 2.20 14.36
C GLU A 44 -14.28 3.19 15.12
N LYS A 45 -13.67 4.13 15.84
CA LYS A 45 -14.37 5.23 16.55
C LYS A 45 -14.75 6.39 15.62
N LYS A 46 -14.60 6.23 14.31
CA LYS A 46 -14.95 7.21 13.27
C LYS A 46 -14.17 8.52 13.38
N THR A 47 -13.00 8.49 13.99
CA THR A 47 -12.10 9.64 14.10
C THR A 47 -11.00 9.54 13.05
N LEU A 48 -10.55 10.67 12.50
CA LEU A 48 -9.44 10.68 11.56
C LEU A 48 -8.18 10.07 12.21
N LEU A 49 -7.48 9.22 11.47
CA LEU A 49 -6.30 8.53 11.96
C LEU A 49 -5.14 9.49 12.25
N SER A 50 -4.42 9.17 13.33
CA SER A 50 -3.22 9.88 13.76
C SER A 50 -2.06 8.91 13.84
N ARG A 51 -1.14 8.99 12.88
CA ARG A 51 0.11 8.21 12.87
C ARG A 51 1.16 8.85 13.79
N ARG A 52 0.89 8.86 15.09
CA ARG A 52 1.78 9.42 16.11
C ARG A 52 1.74 8.55 17.36
N TRP A 53 2.91 8.33 17.97
CA TRP A 53 3.01 7.76 19.29
C TRP A 53 2.37 8.69 20.31
N ARG A 54 1.75 8.10 21.32
CA ARG A 54 1.22 8.75 22.52
C ARG A 54 1.75 7.99 23.72
N GLU A 55 1.93 8.69 24.83
CA GLU A 55 2.25 8.04 26.09
C GLU A 55 0.97 7.60 26.79
N LYS A 56 0.94 6.35 27.25
CA LYS A 56 -0.12 5.82 28.10
C LYS A 56 0.50 4.86 29.10
N ASP A 57 0.26 5.09 30.39
CA ASP A 57 0.76 4.24 31.48
C ASP A 57 2.30 4.01 31.42
N GLY A 58 3.04 5.06 31.02
CA GLY A 58 4.50 5.03 30.87
C GLY A 58 5.01 4.24 29.65
N ARG A 59 4.15 3.94 28.67
CA ARG A 59 4.51 3.22 27.44
C ARG A 59 4.10 4.00 26.20
N ALA A 60 4.86 3.87 25.12
CA ALA A 60 4.44 4.38 23.82
C ALA A 60 3.31 3.50 23.25
N VAL A 61 2.20 4.14 22.86
CA VAL A 61 1.05 3.49 22.22
C VAL A 61 0.61 4.28 20.99
N CYS A 62 0.05 3.59 20.01
CA CYS A 62 -0.65 4.23 18.90
C CYS A 62 -1.87 3.39 18.48
N SER A 63 -2.76 4.01 17.70
CA SER A 63 -3.96 3.35 17.21
C SER A 63 -3.99 3.45 15.69
N GLY A 64 -4.16 2.30 15.05
CA GLY A 64 -4.45 2.18 13.63
C GLY A 64 -5.93 2.33 13.31
N CYS A 65 -6.34 1.90 12.12
CA CYS A 65 -7.76 1.88 11.76
C CYS A 65 -8.59 0.99 12.70
N ASP A 66 -8.06 -0.18 13.02
CA ASP A 66 -8.59 -1.14 13.99
C ASP A 66 -7.50 -1.76 14.88
N ALA A 67 -6.21 -1.48 14.61
CA ALA A 67 -5.10 -1.94 15.44
C ALA A 67 -4.93 -1.11 16.72
N ALA A 68 -4.68 -1.79 17.82
CA ALA A 68 -3.97 -1.25 18.97
C ALA A 68 -2.49 -1.67 18.89
N VAL A 69 -1.59 -0.69 19.03
CA VAL A 69 -0.14 -0.93 19.02
C VAL A 69 0.43 -0.39 20.32
N SER A 70 1.26 -1.19 20.98
CA SER A 70 1.93 -0.81 22.22
C SER A 70 3.37 -1.27 22.23
N GLU A 71 4.24 -0.46 22.82
CA GLU A 71 5.63 -0.81 23.08
C GLU A 71 5.72 -1.89 24.16
N THR A 72 6.67 -2.80 23.96
CA THR A 72 7.08 -3.83 24.92
C THR A 72 8.59 -3.70 25.19
N PRO A 73 9.12 -4.29 26.27
CA PRO A 73 10.56 -4.23 26.54
C PRO A 73 11.44 -4.79 25.42
N ALA A 74 10.91 -5.71 24.60
CA ALA A 74 11.64 -6.35 23.50
C ALA A 74 11.24 -5.82 22.11
N GLY A 75 10.28 -4.90 22.01
CA GLY A 75 9.80 -4.39 20.73
C GLY A 75 8.38 -3.85 20.79
N VAL A 76 7.45 -4.46 20.04
CA VAL A 76 6.05 -4.00 19.98
C VAL A 76 5.05 -5.14 19.97
N ARG A 77 3.86 -4.85 20.48
CA ARG A 77 2.68 -5.71 20.39
C ARG A 77 1.62 -5.04 19.54
N LEU A 78 1.11 -5.77 18.56
CA LEU A 78 0.00 -5.36 17.69
C LEU A 78 -1.19 -6.27 17.98
N GLU A 79 -2.38 -5.70 18.14
CA GLU A 79 -3.60 -6.48 18.37
C GLU A 79 -4.84 -5.81 17.78
N ASN A 80 -5.78 -6.61 17.29
CA ASN A 80 -7.12 -6.20 16.90
C ASN A 80 -8.11 -7.34 17.18
N ALA A 81 -9.33 -7.23 16.65
CA ALA A 81 -10.36 -8.27 16.83
C ALA A 81 -10.00 -9.62 16.18
N CYS A 82 -9.00 -9.66 15.29
CA CYS A 82 -8.63 -10.86 14.53
C CYS A 82 -7.47 -11.64 15.15
N GLY A 83 -6.71 -11.03 16.06
CA GLY A 83 -5.58 -11.68 16.71
C GLY A 83 -4.60 -10.70 17.32
N ALA A 84 -3.48 -11.24 17.81
CA ALA A 84 -2.37 -10.47 18.35
C ALA A 84 -1.02 -11.02 17.89
N ALA A 85 -0.06 -10.12 17.70
CA ALA A 85 1.32 -10.43 17.35
C ALA A 85 2.30 -9.66 18.25
N GLU A 86 3.32 -10.36 18.72
CA GLU A 86 4.46 -9.81 19.44
C GLU A 86 5.66 -9.80 18.50
N ILE A 87 6.23 -8.62 18.31
CA ILE A 87 7.40 -8.39 17.46
C ILE A 87 8.58 -8.11 18.38
N SER A 88 9.54 -9.04 18.42
CA SER A 88 10.79 -8.84 19.14
C SER A 88 11.82 -8.29 18.17
N LEU A 89 12.27 -7.06 18.43
CA LEU A 89 13.14 -6.30 17.56
C LEU A 89 14.58 -6.35 18.07
N GLU A 90 15.53 -6.29 17.15
CA GLU A 90 16.94 -6.07 17.51
C GLU A 90 17.20 -4.63 17.96
N GLU A 91 18.36 -4.40 18.57
CA GLU A 91 18.77 -3.06 19.00
C GLU A 91 19.05 -2.11 17.82
N GLY A 92 18.86 -0.81 18.06
CA GLY A 92 19.18 0.23 17.09
C GLY A 92 18.17 0.36 15.94
N VAL A 93 16.97 -0.18 16.09
CA VAL A 93 15.83 0.10 15.21
C VAL A 93 15.09 1.37 15.65
N SER A 94 14.52 2.09 14.69
CA SER A 94 13.59 3.19 14.92
C SER A 94 12.20 2.79 14.45
N LEU A 95 11.18 3.07 15.27
CA LEU A 95 9.79 2.72 14.99
C LEU A 95 8.92 3.94 14.75
N PHE A 96 8.16 3.89 13.66
CA PHE A 96 7.20 4.92 13.30
C PHE A 96 5.81 4.31 13.17
N PRO A 97 4.73 4.90 13.70
CA PRO A 97 3.40 4.39 13.47
C PRO A 97 3.04 4.44 11.99
N SER A 98 2.48 3.35 11.46
CA SER A 98 1.89 3.29 10.14
C SER A 98 0.36 3.48 10.23
N VAL A 99 -0.38 3.20 9.15
CA VAL A 99 -1.86 3.21 9.19
C VAL A 99 -2.45 2.15 10.13
N ASN A 100 -1.81 0.98 10.28
CA ASN A 100 -2.37 -0.12 11.08
C ASN A 100 -1.30 -1.01 11.75
N GLY A 101 -0.19 -0.39 12.15
CA GLY A 101 0.98 -1.07 12.69
C GLY A 101 2.17 -0.13 12.82
N VAL A 102 3.35 -0.62 12.42
CA VAL A 102 4.61 0.13 12.50
C VAL A 102 5.45 0.01 11.24
N THR A 103 6.20 1.06 10.94
CA THR A 103 7.35 1.03 10.04
C THR A 103 8.61 0.91 10.88
N VAL A 104 9.48 -0.02 10.50
CA VAL A 104 10.77 -0.33 11.14
C VAL A 104 11.88 0.20 10.24
N LEU A 105 12.69 1.11 10.77
CA LEU A 105 13.90 1.63 10.14
C LEU A 105 15.12 1.12 10.89
N LYS A 106 16.06 0.51 10.17
CA LYS A 106 17.35 0.08 10.70
C LYS A 106 18.46 0.72 9.89
N ARG A 107 19.45 1.31 10.57
CA ARG A 107 20.72 1.69 9.94
C ARG A 107 21.62 0.46 9.84
N GLY A 108 22.23 0.29 8.68
CA GLY A 108 23.06 -0.85 8.30
C GLY A 108 22.44 -1.68 7.16
N ASP A 109 23.17 -2.73 6.82
CA ASP A 109 22.92 -3.64 5.70
C ASP A 109 22.09 -4.87 6.09
N GLN A 110 21.69 -4.98 7.36
CA GLN A 110 20.93 -6.10 7.88
C GLN A 110 19.84 -5.63 8.85
N LEU A 111 18.70 -6.31 8.81
CA LEU A 111 17.63 -6.21 9.79
C LEU A 111 17.15 -7.61 10.16
N ARG A 112 17.04 -7.89 11.46
CA ARG A 112 16.47 -9.12 12.02
C ARG A 112 15.45 -8.80 13.11
N PHE A 113 14.34 -9.54 13.10
CA PHE A 113 13.34 -9.52 14.18
C PHE A 113 12.53 -10.80 14.18
N SER A 114 11.92 -11.15 15.30
CA SER A 114 11.01 -12.30 15.37
C SER A 114 9.56 -11.85 15.52
N VAL A 115 8.67 -12.64 14.94
CA VAL A 115 7.22 -12.46 15.01
C VAL A 115 6.63 -13.68 15.70
N ARG A 116 5.91 -13.45 16.79
CA ARG A 116 5.13 -14.49 17.47
C ARG A 116 3.66 -14.11 17.45
N THR A 117 2.82 -15.01 16.95
CA THR A 117 1.38 -14.80 16.87
C THR A 117 0.70 -15.56 18.00
N LYS A 118 -0.42 -15.04 18.52
CA LYS A 118 -1.17 -15.69 19.59
C LYS A 118 -1.84 -16.98 19.10
N GLU A 119 -2.50 -16.93 17.95
CA GLU A 119 -3.01 -18.11 17.26
C GLU A 119 -1.99 -18.62 16.24
N ALA A 120 -1.97 -19.95 16.01
CA ALA A 120 -1.21 -20.53 14.91
C ALA A 120 -1.83 -20.07 13.58
N ALA A 121 -0.98 -19.59 12.67
CA ALA A 121 -1.40 -19.13 11.35
C ALA A 121 -0.47 -19.69 10.27
N GLU A 122 -1.04 -19.97 9.10
CA GLU A 122 -0.25 -20.35 7.93
C GLU A 122 0.57 -19.14 7.48
N VAL A 123 1.87 -19.35 7.25
CA VAL A 123 2.78 -18.30 6.76
C VAL A 123 2.92 -18.44 5.25
N SER A 124 2.58 -17.37 4.53
CA SER A 124 2.80 -17.24 3.10
C SER A 124 3.88 -16.20 2.83
N ALA A 125 4.88 -16.54 2.02
CA ALA A 125 6.00 -15.66 1.70
C ALA A 125 6.37 -15.75 0.21
N ASN A 126 6.86 -14.65 -0.35
CA ASN A 126 7.31 -14.57 -1.75
C ASN A 126 8.71 -13.93 -1.90
N GLY A 127 9.39 -13.70 -0.78
CA GLY A 127 10.68 -13.01 -0.72
C GLY A 127 10.59 -11.49 -0.59
N ALA A 128 9.49 -10.82 -0.98
CA ALA A 128 9.32 -9.38 -0.76
C ALA A 128 8.40 -9.06 0.44
N CYS A 129 7.48 -9.99 0.70
CA CYS A 129 6.48 -9.90 1.75
C CYS A 129 6.34 -11.27 2.44
N VAL A 130 6.05 -11.23 3.73
CA VAL A 130 5.64 -12.38 4.54
C VAL A 130 4.29 -12.05 5.17
N ALA A 131 3.34 -12.99 5.12
CA ALA A 131 1.97 -12.79 5.54
C ALA A 131 1.50 -13.97 6.39
N TRP A 132 0.84 -13.68 7.51
CA TRP A 132 0.20 -14.69 8.35
C TRP A 132 -1.28 -14.73 8.00
N MET A 133 -1.70 -15.86 7.44
CA MET A 133 -3.01 -16.05 6.82
C MET A 133 -4.04 -16.50 7.86
N ARG A 134 -5.19 -15.82 7.89
CA ARG A 134 -6.39 -16.31 8.60
C ARG A 134 -7.32 -17.11 7.68
N GLU A 135 -7.30 -16.77 6.40
CA GLU A 135 -8.06 -17.42 5.33
C GLU A 135 -7.21 -17.43 4.05
N ARG A 136 -7.63 -18.19 3.04
CA ARG A 136 -6.87 -18.46 1.81
C ARG A 136 -6.31 -17.22 1.07
N PHE A 137 -6.90 -16.04 1.24
CA PHE A 137 -6.43 -14.80 0.61
C PHE A 137 -6.50 -13.60 1.54
N VAL A 138 -6.63 -13.85 2.83
CA VAL A 138 -6.87 -12.80 3.82
C VAL A 138 -5.85 -12.98 4.93
N PRO A 139 -4.80 -12.15 4.96
CA PRO A 139 -3.88 -12.15 6.08
C PRO A 139 -4.54 -11.47 7.28
N PHE A 140 -4.03 -11.77 8.46
CA PHE A 140 -4.27 -10.96 9.64
C PHE A 140 -3.07 -10.04 9.94
N LEU A 141 -1.85 -10.44 9.56
CA LEU A 141 -0.61 -9.68 9.73
C LEU A 141 0.22 -9.78 8.45
N THR A 142 0.84 -8.66 8.05
CA THR A 142 1.81 -8.61 6.96
C THR A 142 3.11 -7.96 7.41
N VAL A 143 4.21 -8.46 6.85
CA VAL A 143 5.54 -7.88 6.94
C VAL A 143 6.01 -7.65 5.52
N SER A 144 6.23 -6.40 5.13
CA SER A 144 6.71 -6.05 3.80
C SER A 144 8.05 -5.32 3.86
N GLY A 145 9.02 -5.80 3.08
CA GLY A 145 10.25 -5.08 2.82
C GLY A 145 9.97 -3.96 1.83
N LEU A 146 10.19 -2.71 2.24
CA LEU A 146 9.94 -1.56 1.37
C LEU A 146 11.14 -1.32 0.46
N PHE A 147 12.31 -1.06 1.04
CA PHE A 147 13.54 -0.83 0.29
C PHE A 147 14.76 -0.81 1.22
N GLY A 148 15.92 -1.14 0.66
CA GLY A 148 17.22 -0.71 1.15
C GLY A 148 17.61 0.61 0.47
N ARG A 149 18.18 1.54 1.23
CA ARG A 149 18.77 2.78 0.70
C ARG A 149 20.28 2.61 0.63
N SER A 150 20.84 2.65 -0.56
CA SER A 150 22.28 2.69 -0.82
C SER A 150 22.71 4.09 -1.26
N PRO A 151 24.01 4.38 -1.36
CA PRO A 151 24.52 5.61 -1.97
C PRO A 151 24.06 5.79 -3.43
N ASP A 152 23.89 4.69 -4.17
CA ASP A 152 23.52 4.68 -5.58
C ASP A 152 22.01 4.71 -5.83
N GLY A 153 21.20 4.59 -4.77
CA GLY A 153 19.76 4.70 -4.86
C GLY A 153 19.01 3.74 -3.94
N TYR A 154 17.88 3.23 -4.44
CA TYR A 154 17.00 2.37 -3.67
C TYR A 154 16.99 0.99 -4.31
N VAL A 155 17.08 -0.04 -3.46
CA VAL A 155 17.16 -1.44 -3.87
C VAL A 155 16.04 -2.25 -3.22
N PRO A 156 15.45 -3.23 -3.95
CA PRO A 156 14.41 -4.08 -3.40
C PRO A 156 14.98 -4.98 -2.31
N LEU A 157 14.20 -5.19 -1.25
CA LEU A 157 14.57 -6.08 -0.15
C LEU A 157 14.12 -7.51 -0.46
N SER A 158 14.94 -8.47 -0.04
CA SER A 158 14.56 -9.87 0.07
C SER A 158 14.44 -10.23 1.54
N LEU A 159 13.25 -10.66 1.95
CA LEU A 159 12.94 -11.20 3.27
C LEU A 159 13.10 -12.71 3.23
N THR A 160 13.66 -13.26 4.30
CA THR A 160 13.67 -14.70 4.57
C THR A 160 13.02 -14.95 5.92
N GLU A 161 12.15 -15.95 5.96
CA GLU A 161 11.45 -16.41 7.14
C GLU A 161 12.00 -17.77 7.61
N THR A 162 12.18 -17.93 8.92
CA THR A 162 12.62 -19.21 9.51
C THR A 162 11.81 -19.48 10.76
N ALA A 163 11.10 -20.61 10.79
CA ALA A 163 10.38 -21.05 11.98
C ALA A 163 11.37 -21.41 13.10
N ALA A 164 11.13 -20.89 14.30
CA ALA A 164 11.93 -21.16 15.48
C ALA A 164 11.22 -22.20 16.39
N PRO A 165 11.97 -22.95 17.23
CA PRO A 165 11.41 -23.98 18.10
C PRO A 165 10.39 -23.45 19.14
N ASP A 166 10.46 -22.15 19.45
CA ASP A 166 9.58 -21.49 20.41
C ASP A 166 8.24 -21.02 19.79
N GLY A 167 7.97 -21.39 18.54
CA GLY A 167 6.78 -21.02 17.78
C GLY A 167 6.84 -19.63 17.17
N SER A 168 7.93 -18.88 17.34
CA SER A 168 8.14 -17.62 16.62
C SER A 168 8.67 -17.88 15.20
N VAL A 169 8.54 -16.88 14.34
CA VAL A 169 9.13 -16.85 13.01
C VAL A 169 10.15 -15.75 12.98
N LEU A 170 11.40 -16.12 12.74
CA LEU A 170 12.50 -15.17 12.51
C LEU A 170 12.38 -14.59 11.11
N ILE A 171 12.36 -13.27 11.00
CA ILE A 171 12.41 -12.54 9.73
C ILE A 171 13.79 -11.89 9.62
N GLU A 172 14.43 -12.10 8.48
CA GLU A 172 15.73 -11.52 8.17
C GLU A 172 15.72 -10.88 6.80
N THR A 173 16.44 -9.77 6.67
CA THR A 173 16.81 -9.23 5.37
C THR A 173 18.23 -8.71 5.43
N ARG A 174 18.99 -8.94 4.36
CA ARG A 174 20.35 -8.44 4.19
C ARG A 174 20.47 -7.84 2.80
N CYS A 175 21.01 -6.64 2.73
CA CYS A 175 21.26 -5.91 1.51
C CYS A 175 22.62 -5.22 1.64
N ALA A 176 23.68 -5.88 1.15
CA ALA A 176 25.07 -5.54 1.45
C ALA A 176 25.45 -4.06 1.18
N ASP A 177 24.82 -3.44 0.19
CA ASP A 177 25.09 -2.06 -0.22
C ASP A 177 24.14 -1.04 0.44
N ALA A 178 23.25 -1.47 1.34
CA ALA A 178 22.30 -0.59 2.01
C ALA A 178 22.88 0.04 3.28
N ASP A 179 22.77 1.36 3.38
CA ASP A 179 23.03 2.12 4.61
C ASP A 179 21.83 2.09 5.56
N GLU A 180 20.63 1.91 5.01
CA GLU A 180 19.37 1.87 5.73
C GLU A 180 18.42 0.85 5.12
N ILE A 181 17.71 0.13 5.99
CA ILE A 181 16.68 -0.83 5.63
C ILE A 181 15.34 -0.36 6.21
N LEU A 182 14.31 -0.35 5.37
CA LEU A 182 12.96 0.00 5.77
C LEU A 182 11.99 -1.14 5.49
N CYS A 183 11.30 -1.59 6.53
CA CYS A 183 10.21 -2.56 6.46
C CYS A 183 8.96 -1.99 7.14
N GLU A 184 7.81 -2.59 6.86
CA GLU A 184 6.59 -2.33 7.63
C GLU A 184 5.95 -3.62 8.13
N ILE A 185 5.35 -3.54 9.31
CA ILE A 185 4.70 -4.64 10.02
C ILE A 185 3.31 -4.16 10.41
N ASN A 186 2.28 -4.73 9.81
CA ASN A 186 0.92 -4.20 9.90
C ASN A 186 -0.11 -5.30 10.13
N LEU A 187 -1.10 -5.02 10.98
CA LEU A 187 -2.33 -5.78 10.96
C LEU A 187 -3.06 -5.46 9.67
N TYR A 188 -3.55 -6.50 8.99
CA TYR A 188 -4.11 -6.35 7.66
C TYR A 188 -5.43 -5.58 7.69
N ALA A 189 -5.46 -4.44 7.01
CA ALA A 189 -6.64 -3.71 6.63
C ALA A 189 -6.93 -3.94 5.13
N PRO A 190 -8.17 -4.25 4.73
CA PRO A 190 -8.50 -4.38 3.32
C PRO A 190 -8.16 -3.10 2.54
N LYS A 191 -7.61 -3.24 1.34
CA LYS A 191 -7.25 -2.12 0.48
C LYS A 191 -8.37 -1.76 -0.49
N LEU A 192 -8.62 -0.46 -0.68
CA LEU A 192 -9.52 0.08 -1.70
C LEU A 192 -8.91 -0.05 -3.10
N MET A 193 -7.59 0.06 -3.23
CA MET A 193 -6.87 -0.12 -4.49
C MET A 193 -6.26 -1.51 -4.49
N LEU A 194 -6.91 -2.44 -5.21
CA LEU A 194 -6.42 -3.81 -5.33
C LEU A 194 -5.26 -3.82 -6.32
N ASP A 195 -4.13 -4.36 -5.91
CA ASP A 195 -2.91 -4.33 -6.72
C ASP A 195 -2.07 -5.61 -6.58
N THR A 196 -1.13 -5.77 -7.51
CA THR A 196 0.00 -6.70 -7.40
C THR A 196 1.12 -6.25 -8.33
N THR A 197 2.37 -6.56 -7.96
CA THR A 197 3.51 -6.38 -8.86
C THR A 197 3.93 -7.71 -9.47
N VAL A 198 4.39 -7.67 -10.72
CA VAL A 198 5.02 -8.82 -11.39
C VAL A 198 6.31 -8.37 -12.03
N CYS A 199 7.29 -9.26 -12.13
CA CYS A 199 8.59 -8.90 -12.67
C CYS A 199 9.22 -10.00 -13.55
N SER A 200 10.01 -9.58 -14.52
CA SER A 200 10.53 -10.47 -15.56
C SER A 200 11.58 -11.47 -15.05
N ARG A 201 12.33 -11.14 -13.99
CA ARG A 201 13.29 -12.08 -13.38
C ARG A 201 12.65 -13.19 -12.55
N TYR A 202 11.42 -12.97 -12.07
CA TYR A 202 10.68 -13.95 -11.28
C TYR A 202 9.31 -14.19 -11.91
N PRO A 203 9.27 -14.89 -13.06
CA PRO A 203 8.12 -14.80 -13.94
C PRO A 203 6.86 -15.50 -13.42
N ASP A 204 7.01 -16.38 -12.43
CA ASP A 204 5.92 -17.10 -11.76
C ASP A 204 5.58 -16.53 -10.38
N ARG A 205 6.18 -15.40 -10.00
CA ARG A 205 5.92 -14.73 -8.72
C ARG A 205 5.06 -13.48 -8.91
N ASN A 206 4.27 -13.20 -7.88
CA ASN A 206 3.54 -11.95 -7.71
C ASN A 206 3.78 -11.38 -6.32
N ASN A 207 3.26 -10.18 -6.05
CA ASN A 207 3.43 -9.52 -4.76
C ASN A 207 2.12 -8.90 -4.28
N ALA A 208 1.13 -9.75 -4.01
CA ALA A 208 -0.23 -9.33 -3.68
C ALA A 208 -0.34 -8.44 -2.43
N PHE A 209 0.62 -8.55 -1.50
CA PHE A 209 0.63 -7.84 -0.20
C PHE A 209 1.84 -6.93 0.01
N GLY A 210 2.74 -6.82 -0.96
CA GLY A 210 3.95 -6.02 -0.79
C GLY A 210 3.65 -4.53 -0.87
N GLY A 211 4.29 -3.73 -0.03
CA GLY A 211 4.06 -2.29 0.11
C GLY A 211 4.71 -1.42 -0.97
N THR A 212 5.59 -1.96 -1.82
CA THR A 212 6.34 -1.17 -2.81
C THR A 212 6.52 -1.86 -4.15
N ALA A 213 6.55 -1.06 -5.21
CA ALA A 213 6.85 -1.46 -6.57
C ALA A 213 8.04 -0.65 -7.12
N PHE A 214 9.06 -1.33 -7.59
CA PHE A 214 10.20 -0.81 -8.36
C PHE A 214 9.86 -0.80 -9.86
N CYS A 215 8.80 -0.06 -10.22
CA CYS A 215 8.31 0.00 -11.61
C CYS A 215 9.37 0.57 -12.56
N GLY A 216 9.71 -0.17 -13.61
CA GLY A 216 10.87 0.12 -14.45
C GLY A 216 11.76 -1.09 -14.59
N ARG A 217 13.02 -0.88 -14.95
CA ARG A 217 14.03 -1.95 -15.01
C ARG A 217 15.08 -1.79 -13.93
N THR A 218 15.27 -2.83 -13.13
CA THR A 218 16.33 -2.93 -12.12
C THR A 218 17.15 -4.19 -12.34
N GLU A 219 18.37 -4.21 -11.81
CA GLU A 219 19.18 -5.43 -11.84
C GLU A 219 18.50 -6.54 -11.05
N ALA A 220 17.99 -6.29 -9.85
CA ALA A 220 17.42 -7.34 -9.01
C ALA A 220 16.11 -7.95 -9.57
N LEU A 221 15.27 -7.17 -10.25
CA LEU A 221 13.92 -7.59 -10.64
C LEU A 221 13.74 -7.73 -12.17
N GLY A 222 14.71 -7.26 -12.97
CA GLY A 222 14.47 -7.05 -14.39
C GLY A 222 13.41 -5.97 -14.59
N GLU A 223 12.49 -6.16 -15.52
CA GLU A 223 11.34 -5.27 -15.66
C GLU A 223 10.27 -5.60 -14.63
N GLN A 224 9.84 -4.62 -13.83
CA GLN A 224 8.69 -4.76 -12.94
C GLN A 224 7.55 -3.85 -13.38
N ARG A 225 6.33 -4.41 -13.35
CA ARG A 225 5.06 -3.74 -13.63
C ARG A 225 4.18 -3.76 -12.39
N LEU A 226 3.32 -2.75 -12.24
CA LEU A 226 2.31 -2.67 -11.19
C LEU A 226 0.92 -2.73 -11.83
N TYR A 227 0.12 -3.73 -11.45
CA TYR A 227 -1.29 -3.83 -11.85
C TYR A 227 -2.15 -3.30 -10.71
N LEU A 228 -3.12 -2.45 -11.01
CA LEU A 228 -3.97 -1.81 -10.03
C LEU A 228 -5.41 -1.71 -10.54
N ARG A 229 -6.38 -1.98 -9.69
CA ARG A 229 -7.82 -1.73 -9.94
C ARG A 229 -8.49 -1.21 -8.68
N PHE A 230 -9.66 -0.63 -8.84
CA PHE A 230 -10.44 -0.09 -7.74
C PHE A 230 -11.44 -1.13 -7.22
N SER A 231 -11.62 -1.21 -5.90
CA SER A 231 -12.63 -2.08 -5.31
C SER A 231 -14.03 -1.53 -5.57
N ALA A 232 -14.83 -2.22 -6.38
CA ALA A 232 -16.19 -1.79 -6.75
C ALA A 232 -17.06 -1.47 -5.52
N ALA A 233 -16.98 -2.30 -4.48
CA ALA A 233 -17.74 -2.15 -3.24
C ALA A 233 -17.48 -0.81 -2.52
N ALA A 234 -16.30 -0.22 -2.70
CA ALA A 234 -15.93 1.04 -2.05
C ALA A 234 -16.58 2.28 -2.70
N PHE A 235 -17.23 2.11 -3.86
CA PHE A 235 -17.78 3.20 -4.67
C PHE A 235 -19.30 3.10 -4.89
N GLU A 236 -19.97 2.13 -4.27
CA GLU A 236 -21.42 1.91 -4.44
C GLU A 236 -22.26 3.16 -4.17
N ASP A 237 -21.89 3.93 -3.14
CA ASP A 237 -22.59 5.15 -2.73
C ASP A 237 -22.29 6.37 -3.61
N LEU A 238 -21.36 6.24 -4.58
CA LEU A 238 -21.08 7.25 -5.60
C LEU A 238 -21.71 6.91 -6.95
N LYS A 239 -22.37 5.76 -7.07
CA LYS A 239 -23.10 5.42 -8.29
C LYS A 239 -24.17 6.47 -8.58
N GLY A 240 -24.28 6.86 -9.85
CA GLY A 240 -25.22 7.88 -10.29
C GLY A 240 -24.72 9.32 -10.21
N TYR A 241 -23.51 9.59 -9.72
CA TYR A 241 -22.84 10.86 -9.94
C TYR A 241 -22.12 10.89 -11.30
N LEU A 242 -21.97 12.07 -11.89
CA LEU A 242 -21.14 12.29 -13.06
C LEU A 242 -19.70 12.55 -12.64
N VAL A 243 -18.74 11.78 -13.18
CA VAL A 243 -17.32 11.98 -12.92
C VAL A 243 -16.76 12.99 -13.91
N GLU A 244 -16.51 14.20 -13.42
CA GLU A 244 -15.85 15.27 -14.17
C GLU A 244 -14.36 14.95 -14.33
N GLU A 245 -13.73 14.53 -13.24
CA GLU A 245 -12.28 14.30 -13.17
C GLU A 245 -11.96 13.23 -12.14
N ALA A 246 -10.96 12.38 -12.41
CA ALA A 246 -10.38 11.52 -11.38
C ALA A 246 -8.88 11.35 -11.56
N TRP A 247 -8.13 11.48 -10.47
CA TRP A 247 -6.68 11.36 -10.43
C TRP A 247 -6.24 10.39 -9.34
N LEU A 248 -5.50 9.37 -9.76
CA LEU A 248 -4.78 8.45 -8.88
C LEU A 248 -3.40 9.06 -8.59
N TYR A 249 -3.05 9.20 -7.32
CA TYR A 249 -1.75 9.70 -6.86
C TYR A 249 -0.99 8.56 -6.19
N LEU A 250 0.08 8.10 -6.82
CA LEU A 250 0.98 7.10 -6.25
C LEU A 250 2.17 7.80 -5.58
N PRO A 251 2.36 7.64 -4.26
CA PRO A 251 3.55 8.12 -3.58
C PRO A 251 4.83 7.55 -4.19
N VAL A 252 5.81 8.42 -4.39
CA VAL A 252 7.14 8.06 -4.90
C VAL A 252 8.13 8.13 -3.75
N PHE A 253 8.85 7.03 -3.50
CA PHE A 253 9.96 6.98 -2.56
C PHE A 253 11.28 7.39 -3.23
N TYR A 254 11.48 6.95 -4.48
CA TYR A 254 12.72 7.19 -5.21
C TYR A 254 12.51 7.11 -6.73
N GLY A 255 13.44 7.72 -7.48
CA GLY A 255 13.53 7.58 -8.93
C GLY A 255 12.63 8.54 -9.71
N ALA A 256 12.98 8.71 -10.98
CA ALA A 256 12.24 9.50 -11.95
C ALA A 256 12.15 8.78 -13.31
N GLY A 257 12.17 7.43 -13.29
CA GLY A 257 12.01 6.62 -14.48
C GLY A 257 10.73 6.98 -15.24
N ALA A 258 10.82 6.96 -16.57
CA ALA A 258 9.66 7.23 -17.41
C ALA A 258 8.67 6.06 -17.31
N LEU A 259 7.45 6.34 -16.84
CA LEU A 259 6.38 5.36 -16.71
C LEU A 259 5.17 5.79 -17.55
N ALA A 260 4.43 4.79 -18.04
CA ALA A 260 3.15 4.96 -18.70
C ALA A 260 2.09 4.10 -18.01
N ALA A 261 0.82 4.38 -18.30
CA ALA A 261 -0.29 3.54 -17.84
C ALA A 261 -1.16 3.10 -19.01
N ARG A 262 -1.64 1.86 -18.96
CA ARG A 262 -2.55 1.28 -19.95
C ARG A 262 -3.73 0.65 -19.24
N ARG A 263 -4.93 0.78 -19.83
CA ARG A 263 -6.12 0.05 -19.34
C ARG A 263 -5.90 -1.45 -19.48
N LEU A 264 -6.62 -2.24 -18.70
CA LEU A 264 -6.65 -3.69 -18.85
C LEU A 264 -7.89 -4.12 -19.62
N ASN A 265 -7.74 -5.13 -20.49
CA ASN A 265 -8.83 -5.62 -21.35
C ASN A 265 -9.61 -6.80 -20.74
N GLY A 266 -9.17 -7.33 -19.60
CA GLY A 266 -9.78 -8.51 -19.01
C GLY A 266 -9.64 -8.58 -17.49
N PRO A 267 -10.46 -9.43 -16.83
CA PRO A 267 -10.41 -9.61 -15.40
C PRO A 267 -9.08 -10.20 -14.97
N TRP A 268 -8.69 -9.87 -13.74
CA TRP A 268 -7.49 -10.40 -13.11
C TRP A 268 -7.66 -10.44 -11.59
N CYS A 269 -6.72 -11.14 -10.93
CA CYS A 269 -6.66 -11.29 -9.49
C CYS A 269 -5.21 -11.08 -9.01
N SER A 270 -5.02 -10.42 -7.87
CA SER A 270 -3.68 -10.17 -7.31
C SER A 270 -2.87 -11.44 -7.07
N PHE A 271 -3.55 -12.57 -6.80
CA PHE A 271 -2.95 -13.85 -6.44
C PHE A 271 -2.61 -14.75 -7.63
N ASP A 272 -3.25 -14.55 -8.79
CA ASP A 272 -3.00 -15.37 -9.99
C ASP A 272 -2.20 -14.63 -11.07
N THR A 273 -2.10 -13.30 -10.96
CA THR A 273 -1.40 -12.47 -11.93
C THR A 273 0.11 -12.58 -11.70
N THR A 274 0.81 -13.27 -12.60
CA THR A 274 2.29 -13.35 -12.63
C THR A 274 2.82 -12.70 -13.89
N TRP A 275 4.15 -12.67 -14.10
CA TRP A 275 4.68 -12.22 -15.39
C TRP A 275 4.15 -13.11 -16.51
N ASN A 276 4.19 -14.43 -16.35
CA ASN A 276 3.72 -15.38 -17.36
C ASN A 276 2.20 -15.35 -17.58
N HIS A 277 1.43 -14.98 -16.56
CA HIS A 277 -0.04 -14.95 -16.59
C HIS A 277 -0.59 -13.53 -16.34
N ARG A 278 -0.04 -12.54 -17.04
CA ARG A 278 -0.46 -11.14 -16.91
C ARG A 278 -1.65 -10.81 -17.82
N PRO A 279 -2.58 -9.95 -17.38
CA PRO A 279 -3.71 -9.53 -18.21
C PRO A 279 -3.26 -8.74 -19.44
N GLU A 280 -4.04 -8.80 -20.50
CA GLU A 280 -3.77 -8.05 -21.72
C GLU A 280 -3.96 -6.54 -21.50
N GLU A 281 -2.99 -5.77 -21.99
CA GLU A 281 -2.98 -4.31 -21.91
C GLU A 281 -3.71 -3.69 -23.12
N GLY A 282 -4.69 -2.85 -22.83
CA GLY A 282 -5.49 -2.12 -23.80
C GLY A 282 -4.98 -0.72 -24.10
N ALA A 283 -5.93 0.21 -24.20
CA ALA A 283 -5.67 1.60 -24.56
C ALA A 283 -4.72 2.30 -23.57
N ALA A 284 -3.82 3.12 -24.10
CA ALA A 284 -2.96 3.98 -23.28
C ALA A 284 -3.81 5.05 -22.57
N LEU A 285 -3.45 5.34 -21.32
CA LEU A 285 -3.94 6.48 -20.58
C LEU A 285 -3.09 7.72 -20.90
N PRO A 286 -3.58 8.94 -20.63
CA PRO A 286 -2.76 10.14 -20.72
C PRO A 286 -1.45 9.99 -19.91
N PRO A 287 -0.34 10.61 -20.36
CA PRO A 287 0.92 10.55 -19.63
C PRO A 287 0.76 10.98 -18.17
N PRO A 288 1.47 10.33 -17.23
CA PRO A 288 1.41 10.73 -15.84
C PRO A 288 2.07 12.09 -15.62
N ALA A 289 1.64 12.78 -14.56
CA ALA A 289 2.18 14.07 -14.18
C ALA A 289 2.83 14.00 -12.78
N TRP A 290 4.00 14.62 -12.64
CA TRP A 290 4.60 14.82 -11.34
C TRP A 290 3.82 15.88 -10.55
N ARG A 291 3.49 15.54 -9.30
CA ARG A 291 2.76 16.40 -8.36
C ARG A 291 3.42 16.31 -7.00
N GLY A 292 4.50 17.07 -6.80
CA GLY A 292 5.30 16.99 -5.57
C GLY A 292 5.92 15.61 -5.39
N LYS A 293 5.49 14.88 -4.35
CA LYS A 293 5.98 13.53 -4.01
C LYS A 293 5.16 12.40 -4.66
N PHE A 294 4.28 12.73 -5.60
CA PHE A 294 3.40 11.77 -6.25
C PHE A 294 3.62 11.74 -7.75
N LEU A 295 3.48 10.54 -8.32
CA LEU A 295 3.22 10.35 -9.73
C LEU A 295 1.71 10.20 -9.92
N ALA A 296 1.09 11.14 -10.65
CA ALA A 296 -0.35 11.24 -10.78
C ALA A 296 -0.84 10.75 -12.16
N PHE A 297 -1.85 9.89 -12.17
CA PHE A 297 -2.46 9.31 -13.36
C PHE A 297 -3.92 9.75 -13.50
N ASN A 298 -4.32 10.23 -14.67
CA ASN A 298 -5.72 10.52 -14.95
C ASN A 298 -6.47 9.20 -15.16
N VAL A 299 -7.34 8.86 -14.21
CA VAL A 299 -8.13 7.63 -14.19
C VAL A 299 -9.62 7.91 -14.38
N GLY A 300 -9.97 9.11 -14.85
CA GLY A 300 -11.37 9.54 -15.01
C GLY A 300 -12.21 8.58 -15.84
N ALA A 301 -11.65 8.01 -16.91
CA ALA A 301 -12.35 7.01 -17.72
C ALA A 301 -12.64 5.71 -16.96
N LEU A 302 -11.68 5.22 -16.16
CA LEU A 302 -11.84 4.00 -15.34
C LEU A 302 -12.91 4.21 -14.27
N ILE A 303 -12.84 5.35 -13.57
CA ILE A 303 -13.82 5.67 -12.53
C ILE A 303 -15.22 5.91 -13.13
N ARG A 304 -15.33 6.56 -14.30
CA ARG A 304 -16.61 6.65 -15.02
C ARG A 304 -17.21 5.29 -15.28
N ASP A 305 -16.42 4.34 -15.78
CA ASP A 305 -16.87 3.00 -16.11
C ASP A 305 -17.26 2.21 -14.83
N GLN A 306 -16.52 2.40 -13.74
CA GLN A 306 -16.79 1.82 -12.42
C GLN A 306 -18.07 2.34 -11.76
N LEU A 307 -18.41 3.62 -11.97
CA LEU A 307 -19.60 4.26 -11.38
C LEU A 307 -20.87 4.13 -12.23
N ARG A 308 -20.81 3.50 -13.40
CA ARG A 308 -22.01 3.25 -14.21
C ARG A 308 -23.01 2.40 -13.42
N ILE A 309 -24.29 2.77 -13.52
CA ILE A 309 -25.38 2.01 -12.88
C ILE A 309 -25.60 0.66 -13.60
N ARG A 310 -25.37 0.62 -14.92
CA ARG A 310 -25.48 -0.58 -15.76
C ARG A 310 -24.12 -0.86 -16.41
N ASP A 311 -23.79 -2.15 -16.51
CA ASP A 311 -22.60 -2.63 -17.23
C ASP A 311 -21.28 -2.03 -16.72
N ALA A 312 -21.13 -1.88 -15.39
CA ALA A 312 -19.88 -1.46 -14.78
C ALA A 312 -18.79 -2.48 -15.12
N GLN A 313 -17.82 -2.05 -15.93
CA GLN A 313 -16.63 -2.82 -16.30
C GLN A 313 -15.41 -1.93 -16.13
N ASP A 314 -14.75 -2.07 -14.98
CA ASP A 314 -13.40 -1.59 -14.78
C ASP A 314 -12.50 -2.78 -14.44
N PHE A 315 -11.58 -3.09 -15.34
CA PHE A 315 -10.53 -4.06 -15.09
C PHE A 315 -9.27 -3.41 -14.54
N GLY A 316 -9.22 -2.08 -14.39
CA GLY A 316 -8.07 -1.35 -13.87
C GLY A 316 -7.02 -1.02 -14.92
N LEU A 317 -5.79 -0.86 -14.47
CA LEU A 317 -4.65 -0.41 -15.25
C LEU A 317 -3.37 -1.19 -14.93
N ALA A 318 -2.46 -1.24 -15.90
CA ALA A 318 -1.06 -1.57 -15.70
C ALA A 318 -0.21 -0.29 -15.76
N ILE A 319 0.70 -0.13 -14.82
CA ILE A 319 1.78 0.85 -14.85
C ILE A 319 3.03 0.14 -15.33
N ILE A 320 3.58 0.63 -16.44
CA ILE A 320 4.64 0.00 -17.21
C ILE A 320 5.79 0.99 -17.49
N PRO A 321 7.01 0.51 -17.74
CA PRO A 321 8.09 1.36 -18.21
C PRO A 321 7.74 1.99 -19.56
N ALA A 322 8.03 3.27 -19.71
CA ALA A 322 7.93 4.02 -20.98
C ALA A 322 9.31 4.28 -21.62
N ALA A 323 10.39 3.87 -20.96
CA ALA A 323 11.75 3.94 -21.46
C ALA A 323 12.50 2.63 -21.13
N GLU A 324 13.57 2.38 -21.88
CA GLU A 324 14.41 1.18 -21.73
C GLU A 324 15.23 1.17 -20.43
N THR A 325 15.42 2.34 -19.81
CA THR A 325 16.24 2.51 -18.60
C THR A 325 15.50 3.34 -17.53
N GLY A 326 15.92 3.13 -16.28
CA GLY A 326 15.37 3.82 -15.13
C GLY A 326 14.18 3.11 -14.50
N PHE A 327 13.85 3.54 -13.29
CA PHE A 327 12.72 3.03 -12.52
C PHE A 327 12.22 4.09 -11.54
N CYS A 328 11.06 3.83 -10.96
CA CYS A 328 10.49 4.55 -9.83
C CYS A 328 10.13 3.55 -8.74
N VAL A 329 10.38 3.91 -7.48
CA VAL A 329 9.90 3.16 -6.30
C VAL A 329 8.59 3.78 -5.86
N LEU A 330 7.49 3.12 -6.18
CA LEU A 330 6.12 3.54 -5.92
C LEU A 330 5.54 2.79 -4.72
N ALA A 331 4.68 3.46 -3.95
CA ALA A 331 3.82 2.79 -2.99
C ALA A 331 2.71 2.00 -3.71
N THR A 332 2.47 0.77 -3.24
CA THR A 332 1.35 -0.08 -3.67
C THR A 332 0.10 0.17 -2.82
N GLY A 333 -1.01 -0.48 -3.16
CA GLY A 333 -2.25 -0.39 -2.38
C GLY A 333 -2.12 -0.90 -0.94
N ASP A 334 -1.12 -1.75 -0.66
CA ASP A 334 -0.76 -2.27 0.67
C ASP A 334 0.33 -1.46 1.38
N ASN A 335 0.69 -0.25 0.93
CA ASN A 335 1.67 0.56 1.67
C ASN A 335 1.02 1.29 2.87
N TYR A 336 1.34 0.88 4.09
CA TYR A 336 0.78 1.49 5.31
C TYR A 336 1.52 2.75 5.75
N CYS A 337 2.74 2.96 5.28
CA CYS A 337 3.51 4.17 5.58
C CYS A 337 3.01 5.37 4.76
N ARG A 338 2.81 5.19 3.45
CA ARG A 338 2.41 6.19 2.45
C ARG A 338 1.43 5.55 1.47
N PRO A 339 0.16 5.38 1.84
CA PRO A 339 -0.82 4.74 0.96
C PRO A 339 -1.13 5.60 -0.28
N PRO A 340 -1.42 4.97 -1.42
CA PRO A 340 -1.98 5.63 -2.60
C PRO A 340 -3.28 6.39 -2.32
N LEU A 341 -3.49 7.46 -3.08
CA LEU A 341 -4.63 8.36 -2.92
C LEU A 341 -5.39 8.52 -4.25
N LEU A 342 -6.68 8.78 -4.18
CA LEU A 342 -7.53 9.02 -5.35
C LEU A 342 -8.40 10.25 -5.09
N LYS A 343 -8.32 11.25 -5.98
CA LYS A 343 -9.23 12.40 -6.01
C LYS A 343 -10.26 12.16 -7.10
N ILE A 344 -11.55 12.31 -6.79
CA ILE A 344 -12.65 12.24 -7.76
C ILE A 344 -13.49 13.51 -7.62
N ARG A 345 -13.61 14.27 -8.70
CA ARG A 345 -14.55 15.39 -8.80
C ARG A 345 -15.83 14.90 -9.46
N LEU A 346 -16.93 15.15 -8.78
CA LEU A 346 -18.26 14.65 -9.08
C LEU A 346 -19.24 15.81 -9.23
N ALA A 347 -20.14 15.70 -10.20
CA ALA A 347 -21.32 16.52 -10.34
C ALA A 347 -22.58 15.70 -10.06
N GLU A 348 -23.61 16.36 -9.53
CA GLU A 348 -24.95 15.78 -9.49
C GLU A 348 -25.49 15.62 -10.91
N ASN A 349 -26.24 14.54 -11.15
CA ASN A 349 -26.88 14.27 -12.44
C ASN A 349 -28.08 15.18 -12.69
#